data_AF-A0A4P7UDF8-F1
#
_entry.id   AF-A0A4P7UDF8-F1
#
_cell.length_a   1.000
_cell.length_b   1.000
_cell.length_c   1.000
_cell.angle_alpha   90.00
_cell.angle_beta   90.00
_cell.angle_gamma   90.00
#
_symmetry.space_group_name_H-M   'P 1'
#
loop_
_entity.id
_entity.type
_entity.pdbx_description
1 polymer ?
#
loop_
_entity_poly.entity_id
_entity_poly.type
_entity_poly.pdbx_seq_one_letter_code
_entity_poly.pdbx_strand_id
1 'polypeptide(L)'
;MNSDGRPTLRCLKDDLPNDWESASDNAAAQQSRVDKPLPELGHPIIRKAAADFPAERAVVQPARESISGLSDPVWWKVKIGGRWRGAVWEDPETGQGWLCAAGYRREREASDFYKGFMAAVAAKGPDIFLPTDEDRALLKRELQTHTLDEWSLSLQELVRSAALTHWESFGEAQIDVMHPIATEKEIALVTVTVDRETIDDEVLLEILISIECVDYAHLPLVQWAELVALSAVDRREQRWRSLPIAGVPTHSQVLEGMDVDAVAYSMSQEAIPGLFELGDTAHFAHTGRLVESIIEGEGVKSLCGAFFVPRQDHQDLPKCPHCTAIHNAMSD
;
A
#
# COMPACT_ATOMS: atom_id res chain seq x y z
N MET A 1 12.24 -11.44 -0.73
CA MET A 1 12.31 -10.21 -1.53
C MET A 1 13.37 -9.31 -0.94
N ASN A 2 14.13 -8.62 -1.78
CA ASN A 2 15.09 -7.59 -1.39
C ASN A 2 14.56 -6.24 -1.86
N SER A 3 15.01 -5.15 -1.25
CA SER A 3 14.88 -3.81 -1.82
C SER A 3 16.16 -3.42 -2.54
N ASP A 4 16.10 -2.35 -3.33
CA ASP A 4 17.28 -1.67 -3.82
C ASP A 4 18.24 -1.30 -2.66
N GLY A 5 19.50 -1.06 -3.00
CA GLY A 5 20.54 -0.64 -2.09
C GLY A 5 20.10 0.55 -1.25
N ARG A 6 20.02 0.35 0.07
CA ARG A 6 19.41 1.29 1.02
C ARG A 6 20.41 1.75 2.08
N PRO A 7 20.33 2.98 2.59
CA PRO A 7 21.14 3.40 3.74
C PRO A 7 20.70 2.67 5.01
N THR A 8 21.64 2.47 5.94
CA THR A 8 21.30 2.23 7.35
C THR A 8 20.87 3.55 8.00
N LEU A 9 20.06 3.48 9.06
CA LEU A 9 19.62 4.64 9.85
C LEU A 9 20.82 5.41 10.43
N ARG A 10 21.90 4.70 10.80
CA ARG A 10 23.15 5.34 11.23
C ARG A 10 23.78 6.17 10.11
N CYS A 11 23.95 5.56 8.92
CA CYS A 11 24.51 6.26 7.76
C CYS A 11 23.67 7.49 7.42
N LEU A 12 22.34 7.33 7.42
CA LEU A 12 21.39 8.38 7.14
C LEU A 12 21.56 9.60 8.07
N LYS A 13 21.72 9.34 9.37
CA LYS A 13 21.84 10.36 10.40
C LYS A 13 23.24 10.97 10.50
N ASP A 14 24.26 10.13 10.54
CA ASP A 14 25.61 10.54 10.94
C ASP A 14 26.49 10.96 9.74
N ASP A 15 26.23 10.37 8.56
CA ASP A 15 27.13 10.50 7.41
C ASP A 15 26.59 11.42 6.30
N LEU A 16 25.27 11.69 6.30
CA LEU A 16 24.57 12.44 5.24
C LEU A 16 23.98 13.79 5.71
N PRO A 17 24.80 14.77 6.13
CA PRO A 17 24.28 16.05 6.61
C PRO A 17 23.88 17.04 5.50
N ASN A 18 24.33 16.85 4.25
CA ASN A 18 24.27 17.87 3.18
C ASN A 18 23.96 17.25 1.81
N ASP A 19 23.81 18.11 0.77
CA ASP A 19 23.53 17.74 -0.63
C ASP A 19 22.20 16.98 -0.86
N TRP A 20 21.23 17.16 0.03
CA TRP A 20 19.87 16.68 -0.14
C TRP A 20 19.15 17.49 -1.23
N GLU A 21 18.48 16.79 -2.13
CA GLU A 21 17.65 17.40 -3.19
C GLU A 21 16.34 17.95 -2.63
N SER A 22 15.84 17.35 -1.54
CA SER A 22 14.65 17.81 -0.82
C SER A 22 14.95 18.13 0.64
N ALA A 23 14.46 19.29 1.09
CA ALA A 23 14.50 19.67 2.51
C ALA A 23 13.63 18.73 3.38
N SER A 24 12.53 18.19 2.84
CA SER A 24 11.70 17.22 3.55
C SER A 24 12.45 15.92 3.80
N ASP A 25 13.18 15.43 2.79
CA ASP A 25 13.96 14.20 2.89
C ASP A 25 15.10 14.35 3.89
N ASN A 26 15.77 15.51 3.88
CA ASN A 26 16.79 15.81 4.89
C ASN A 26 16.18 15.82 6.30
N ALA A 27 15.06 16.51 6.50
CA ALA A 27 14.40 16.57 7.80
C ALA A 27 13.97 15.18 8.28
N ALA A 28 13.36 14.39 7.40
CA ALA A 28 12.96 13.01 7.63
C ALA A 28 14.15 12.12 8.02
N ALA A 29 15.26 12.24 7.29
CA ALA A 29 16.51 11.52 7.54
C ALA A 29 17.10 11.84 8.92
N GLN A 30 17.16 13.13 9.29
CA GLN A 30 17.73 13.57 10.56
C GLN A 30 16.85 13.26 11.77
N GLN A 31 15.53 13.15 11.56
CA GLN A 31 14.56 12.81 12.60
C GLN A 31 14.22 11.32 12.66
N SER A 32 14.77 10.51 11.75
CA SER A 32 14.41 9.10 11.57
C SER A 32 12.89 8.88 11.40
N ARG A 33 12.23 9.84 10.75
CA ARG A 33 10.79 9.83 10.42
C ARG A 33 10.65 9.92 8.92
N VAL A 34 10.84 8.78 8.25
CA VAL A 34 10.84 8.73 6.79
C VAL A 34 9.48 8.21 6.31
N ASP A 35 8.77 9.06 5.57
CA ASP A 35 7.42 8.78 5.07
C ASP A 35 7.45 8.07 3.69
N LYS A 36 8.64 7.70 3.21
CA LYS A 36 8.86 6.95 1.96
C LYS A 36 9.97 5.93 2.13
N PRO A 37 10.07 4.92 1.25
CA PRO A 37 11.15 3.93 1.31
C PRO A 37 12.54 4.58 1.30
N LEU A 38 13.45 4.07 2.14
CA LEU A 38 14.80 4.65 2.26
C LEU A 38 15.59 4.72 0.93
N PRO A 39 15.48 3.76 -0.02
CA PRO A 39 16.14 3.86 -1.32
C PRO A 39 15.68 5.06 -2.18
N GLU A 40 14.47 5.58 -1.94
CA GLU A 40 13.86 6.66 -2.72
C GLU A 40 14.16 8.06 -2.18
N LEU A 41 14.93 8.14 -1.10
CA LEU A 41 15.39 9.39 -0.53
C LEU A 41 16.27 10.16 -1.53
N GLY A 42 15.98 11.45 -1.68
CA GLY A 42 16.60 12.36 -2.64
C GLY A 42 18.02 12.76 -2.24
N HIS A 43 18.93 11.80 -2.16
CA HIS A 43 20.35 12.03 -1.94
C HIS A 43 21.19 11.29 -2.99
N PRO A 44 22.21 11.94 -3.61
CA PRO A 44 22.99 11.32 -4.69
C PRO A 44 23.57 9.96 -4.34
N ILE A 45 24.23 9.81 -3.17
CA ILE A 45 24.86 8.53 -2.77
C ILE A 45 23.86 7.41 -2.49
N ILE A 46 22.65 7.75 -2.05
CA ILE A 46 21.57 6.78 -1.85
C ILE A 46 21.11 6.27 -3.22
N ARG A 47 20.77 7.17 -4.15
CA ARG A 47 20.36 6.80 -5.51
C ARG A 47 21.42 5.95 -6.23
N LYS A 48 22.70 6.28 -6.05
CA LYS A 48 23.78 5.47 -6.63
C LYS A 48 23.91 4.10 -5.98
N ALA A 49 23.74 4.00 -4.66
CA ALA A 49 23.71 2.71 -3.98
C ALA A 49 22.53 1.86 -4.46
N ALA A 50 21.33 2.44 -4.60
CA ALA A 50 20.16 1.78 -5.18
C ALA A 50 20.46 1.24 -6.60
N ALA A 51 21.02 2.08 -7.47
CA ALA A 51 21.37 1.69 -8.84
C ALA A 51 22.49 0.63 -8.93
N ASP A 52 23.47 0.65 -8.02
CA ASP A 52 24.56 -0.34 -8.00
C ASP A 52 24.15 -1.68 -7.36
N PHE A 53 23.10 -1.65 -6.53
CA PHE A 53 22.57 -2.79 -5.78
C PHE A 53 21.05 -2.89 -5.96
N PRO A 54 20.56 -3.15 -7.19
CA PRO A 54 19.12 -3.28 -7.42
C PRO A 54 18.54 -4.51 -6.71
N ALA A 55 17.27 -4.42 -6.29
CA ALA A 55 16.48 -5.51 -5.71
C ALA A 55 16.50 -6.75 -6.61
N GLU A 56 16.26 -6.53 -7.90
CA GLU A 56 16.35 -7.55 -8.93
C GLU A 56 17.77 -7.64 -9.48
N ARG A 57 18.39 -8.81 -9.29
CA ARG A 57 19.74 -9.06 -9.81
C ARG A 57 19.66 -9.36 -11.31
N ALA A 58 20.32 -8.54 -12.11
CA ALA A 58 20.54 -8.85 -13.52
C ALA A 58 21.32 -10.17 -13.68
N VAL A 59 21.05 -10.89 -14.78
CA VAL A 59 21.76 -12.14 -15.15
C VAL A 59 23.27 -11.95 -15.20
N VAL A 60 23.72 -10.76 -15.60
CA VAL A 60 25.12 -10.34 -15.57
C VAL A 60 25.25 -9.14 -14.64
N GLN A 61 25.92 -9.32 -13.51
CA GLN A 61 26.20 -8.21 -12.61
C GLN A 61 27.43 -7.43 -13.08
N PRO A 62 27.38 -6.08 -13.08
CA PRO A 62 28.57 -5.30 -13.33
C PRO A 62 29.64 -5.59 -12.28
N ALA A 63 30.91 -5.60 -12.69
CA ALA A 63 32.02 -5.83 -11.77
C ALA A 63 32.04 -4.76 -10.67
N ARG A 64 31.85 -5.19 -9.42
CA ARG A 64 31.90 -4.32 -8.24
C ARG A 64 33.32 -4.30 -7.66
N GLU A 65 33.78 -3.12 -7.28
CA GLU A 65 35.09 -2.94 -6.65
C GLU A 65 34.96 -3.01 -5.13
N SER A 66 35.70 -3.91 -4.48
CA SER A 66 35.73 -3.99 -3.02
C SER A 66 36.70 -2.97 -2.40
N ILE A 67 36.48 -2.64 -1.13
CA ILE A 67 37.40 -1.81 -0.32
C ILE A 67 38.63 -2.65 0.03
N SER A 68 39.68 -2.49 -0.77
CA SER A 68 40.97 -3.15 -0.59
C SER A 68 41.53 -2.90 0.82
N GLY A 69 41.49 -3.93 1.68
CA GLY A 69 41.89 -3.83 3.09
C GLY A 69 40.81 -4.29 4.09
N LEU A 70 39.56 -4.46 3.64
CA LEU A 70 38.48 -5.06 4.43
C LEU A 70 37.94 -6.29 3.69
N SER A 71 38.15 -7.46 4.27
CA SER A 71 37.74 -8.74 3.70
C SER A 71 36.73 -9.50 4.55
N ASP A 72 36.59 -9.15 5.83
CA ASP A 72 35.66 -9.78 6.76
C ASP A 72 34.97 -8.74 7.65
N PRO A 73 33.72 -8.34 7.33
CA PRO A 73 32.98 -8.68 6.11
C PRO A 73 33.53 -7.96 4.87
N VAL A 74 33.08 -8.38 3.68
CA VAL A 74 33.40 -7.71 2.41
C VAL A 74 32.59 -6.42 2.27
N TRP A 75 33.28 -5.34 1.90
CA TRP A 75 32.66 -4.03 1.65
C TRP A 75 32.84 -3.61 0.20
N TRP A 76 31.77 -3.13 -0.42
CA TRP A 76 31.74 -2.69 -1.81
C TRP A 76 31.78 -1.16 -1.91
N LYS A 77 32.52 -0.66 -2.90
CA LYS A 77 32.66 0.77 -3.15
C LYS A 77 31.48 1.30 -3.96
N VAL A 78 30.85 2.35 -3.47
CA VAL A 78 29.94 3.20 -4.24
C VAL A 78 30.62 4.54 -4.50
N LYS A 79 30.68 4.99 -5.76
CA LYS A 79 31.41 6.21 -6.15
C LYS A 79 30.52 7.09 -7.04
N ILE A 80 30.40 8.36 -6.67
CA ILE A 80 29.76 9.40 -7.52
C ILE A 80 30.79 10.47 -7.85
N GLY A 81 31.22 10.49 -9.11
CA GLY A 81 32.19 11.45 -9.62
C GLY A 81 33.40 11.63 -8.70
N GLY A 82 33.83 12.89 -8.54
CA GLY A 82 34.94 13.27 -7.67
C GLY A 82 34.58 13.40 -6.18
N ARG A 83 33.30 13.41 -5.80
CA ARG A 83 32.84 13.98 -4.51
C ARG A 83 32.38 12.93 -3.50
N TRP A 84 31.31 12.16 -3.77
CA TRP A 84 30.77 11.21 -2.78
C TRP A 84 31.40 9.82 -2.90
N ARG A 85 31.60 9.19 -1.75
CA ARG A 85 32.03 7.80 -1.58
C ARG A 85 31.12 7.11 -0.59
N GLY A 86 30.83 5.84 -0.86
CA GLY A 86 30.04 4.98 0.02
C GLY A 86 30.70 3.61 0.19
N ALA A 87 30.40 2.98 1.32
CA ALA A 87 30.71 1.60 1.65
C ALA A 87 29.40 0.84 1.83
N VAL A 88 29.17 -0.12 0.93
CA VAL A 88 28.01 -1.01 0.99
C VAL A 88 28.42 -2.38 1.50
N TRP A 89 27.68 -2.91 2.46
CA TRP A 89 27.73 -4.31 2.84
C TRP A 89 26.55 -5.04 2.22
N GLU A 90 26.80 -6.21 1.64
CA GLU A 90 25.72 -7.08 1.15
C GLU A 90 25.49 -8.18 2.18
N ASP A 91 24.25 -8.27 2.65
CA ASP A 91 23.87 -9.29 3.62
C ASP A 91 24.01 -10.68 2.97
N PRO A 92 24.82 -11.60 3.53
CA PRO A 92 25.09 -12.89 2.90
C PRO A 92 23.88 -13.84 2.95
N GLU A 93 22.93 -13.64 3.87
CA GLU A 93 21.75 -14.48 4.00
C GLU A 93 20.63 -14.05 3.04
N THR A 94 20.41 -12.74 2.93
CA THR A 94 19.31 -12.19 2.12
C THR A 94 19.77 -11.66 0.76
N GLY A 95 21.03 -11.26 0.63
CA GLY A 95 21.56 -10.57 -0.54
C GLY A 95 21.21 -9.07 -0.59
N GLN A 96 20.65 -8.51 0.48
CA GLN A 96 20.29 -7.10 0.58
C GLN A 96 21.54 -6.20 0.66
N GLY A 97 21.59 -5.17 -0.19
CA GLY A 97 22.63 -4.14 -0.13
C GLY A 97 22.31 -3.06 0.91
N TRP A 98 23.23 -2.83 1.85
CA TRP A 98 23.16 -1.81 2.89
C TRP A 98 24.28 -0.80 2.71
N LEU A 99 23.95 0.45 2.37
CA LEU A 99 24.87 1.58 2.44
C LEU A 99 25.10 1.94 3.92
N CYS A 100 26.15 1.33 4.46
CA CYS A 100 26.52 1.43 5.87
C CYS A 100 27.34 2.67 6.19
N ALA A 101 28.09 3.20 5.25
CA ALA A 101 28.80 4.46 5.47
C ALA A 101 28.92 5.28 4.20
N ALA A 102 28.94 6.60 4.37
CA ALA A 102 29.12 7.55 3.28
C ALA A 102 29.97 8.75 3.69
N GLY A 103 30.55 9.44 2.71
CA GLY A 103 31.31 10.66 2.98
C GLY A 103 31.92 11.26 1.74
N TYR A 104 32.51 12.44 1.93
CA TYR A 104 33.20 13.14 0.85
C TYR A 104 34.63 12.62 0.66
N ARG A 105 35.05 12.63 -0.60
CA ARG A 105 36.44 12.75 -1.00
C ARG A 105 36.74 14.24 -1.15
N ARG A 106 37.52 14.81 -0.23
CA ARG A 106 37.95 16.21 -0.32
C ARG A 106 39.27 16.29 -1.08
N GLU A 107 39.28 17.00 -2.21
CA GLU A 107 40.53 17.34 -2.90
C GLU A 107 41.39 18.19 -1.97
N ARG A 108 42.67 17.80 -1.79
CA ARG A 108 43.69 18.43 -0.94
C ARG A 108 43.64 18.16 0.57
N GLU A 109 42.69 17.36 1.07
CA GLU A 109 42.77 16.78 2.42
C GLU A 109 43.32 15.34 2.35
N ALA A 110 44.24 15.00 3.26
CA ALA A 110 44.88 13.69 3.31
C ALA A 110 43.93 12.53 3.71
N SER A 111 42.67 12.81 4.08
CA SER A 111 41.68 11.80 4.45
C SER A 111 40.88 11.34 3.23
N ASP A 112 41.40 10.34 2.54
CA ASP A 112 40.59 9.48 1.67
C ASP A 112 39.50 8.80 2.51
N PHE A 113 38.22 8.98 2.17
CA PHE A 113 37.08 8.38 2.88
C PHE A 113 37.33 6.90 3.19
N TYR A 114 37.82 6.13 2.20
CA TYR A 114 38.05 4.71 2.40
C TYR A 114 39.15 4.43 3.43
N LYS A 115 40.20 5.25 3.50
CA LYS A 115 41.22 5.12 4.55
C LYS A 115 40.66 5.43 5.93
N GLY A 116 39.84 6.48 6.05
CA GLY A 116 39.16 6.83 7.29
C GLY A 116 38.20 5.72 7.74
N PHE A 117 37.39 5.21 6.82
CA PHE A 117 36.47 4.10 7.07
C PHE A 117 37.22 2.82 7.49
N MET A 118 38.29 2.45 6.79
CA MET A 118 39.13 1.31 7.17
C MET A 118 39.72 1.45 8.58
N ALA A 119 40.23 2.65 8.91
CA ALA A 119 40.75 2.92 10.25
C ALA A 119 39.65 2.84 11.31
N ALA A 120 38.44 3.31 11.01
CA ALA A 120 37.30 3.25 11.92
C ALA A 120 36.83 1.80 12.16
N VAL A 121 36.74 0.98 11.11
CA VAL A 121 36.43 -0.44 11.22
C VAL A 121 37.51 -1.18 12.01
N ALA A 122 38.78 -0.89 11.77
CA ALA A 122 39.89 -1.49 12.53
C ALA A 122 39.86 -1.11 14.02
N ALA A 123 39.43 0.11 14.35
CA ALA A 123 39.41 0.62 15.72
C ALA A 123 38.16 0.20 16.51
N LYS A 124 37.00 0.12 15.86
CA LYS A 124 35.69 -0.07 16.53
C LYS A 124 34.99 -1.38 16.17
N GLY A 125 35.53 -2.14 15.22
CA GLY A 125 34.88 -3.30 14.63
C GLY A 125 33.90 -2.93 13.49
N PRO A 126 33.54 -3.90 12.64
CA PRO A 126 32.57 -3.69 11.56
C PRO A 126 31.14 -3.54 12.06
N ASP A 127 30.79 -4.18 13.17
CA ASP A 127 29.40 -4.31 13.66
C ASP A 127 28.70 -2.97 13.89
N ILE A 128 29.44 -1.93 14.29
CA ILE A 128 28.88 -0.59 14.49
C ILE A 128 28.38 0.08 13.20
N PHE A 129 28.80 -0.44 12.04
CA PHE A 129 28.41 0.05 10.72
C PHE A 129 27.32 -0.79 10.08
N LEU A 130 27.18 -2.05 10.49
CA LEU A 130 26.22 -3.00 9.95
C LEU A 130 24.78 -2.62 10.33
N PRO A 131 23.77 -3.04 9.54
CA PRO A 131 22.36 -2.78 9.85
C PRO A 131 21.96 -3.39 11.19
N THR A 132 21.21 -2.62 11.96
CA THR A 132 20.61 -3.01 13.24
C THR A 132 19.29 -3.78 13.04
N ASP A 133 18.72 -4.28 14.13
CA ASP A 133 17.38 -4.87 14.10
C ASP A 133 16.30 -3.87 13.67
N GLU A 134 16.49 -2.59 13.97
CA GLU A 134 15.57 -1.52 13.55
C GLU A 134 15.62 -1.32 12.03
N ASP A 135 16.82 -1.31 11.44
CA ASP A 135 17.01 -1.26 9.99
C ASP A 135 16.30 -2.43 9.28
N ARG A 136 16.46 -3.64 9.82
CA ARG A 136 15.84 -4.86 9.30
C ARG A 136 14.33 -4.86 9.45
N ALA A 137 13.83 -4.38 10.59
CA ALA A 137 12.40 -4.25 10.83
C ALA A 137 11.75 -3.22 9.90
N LEU A 138 12.45 -2.12 9.59
CA LEU A 138 11.99 -1.13 8.63
C LEU A 138 11.94 -1.71 7.21
N LEU A 139 13.02 -2.38 6.77
CA LEU A 139 13.03 -3.09 5.48
C LEU A 139 11.87 -4.08 5.37
N LYS A 140 11.64 -4.88 6.41
CA LYS A 140 10.54 -5.85 6.43
C LYS A 140 9.18 -5.17 6.23
N ARG A 141 8.92 -4.04 6.90
CA ARG A 141 7.67 -3.29 6.75
C ARG A 141 7.51 -2.73 5.34
N GLU A 142 8.56 -2.10 4.79
CA GLU A 142 8.54 -1.56 3.44
C GLU A 142 8.23 -2.66 2.39
N LEU A 143 8.87 -3.82 2.52
CA LEU A 143 8.60 -4.96 1.64
C LEU A 143 7.16 -5.48 1.79
N GLN A 144 6.65 -5.57 3.02
CA GLN A 144 5.26 -5.99 3.27
C GLN A 144 4.25 -5.01 2.68
N THR A 145 4.48 -3.70 2.80
CA THR A 145 3.65 -2.66 2.19
C THR A 145 3.67 -2.79 0.67
N HIS A 146 4.84 -2.88 0.05
CA HIS A 146 4.96 -3.06 -1.40
C HIS A 146 4.22 -4.30 -1.89
N THR A 147 4.41 -5.45 -1.22
CA THR A 147 3.71 -6.69 -1.57
C THR A 147 2.20 -6.55 -1.43
N LEU A 148 1.71 -5.86 -0.38
CA LEU A 148 0.29 -5.61 -0.21
C LEU A 148 -0.27 -4.69 -1.29
N ASP A 149 0.47 -3.64 -1.67
CA ASP A 149 0.07 -2.68 -2.70
C ASP A 149 -0.03 -3.36 -4.08
N GLU A 150 0.99 -4.14 -4.47
CA GLU A 150 0.99 -4.92 -5.72
C GLU A 150 -0.16 -5.92 -5.76
N TRP A 151 -0.37 -6.64 -4.66
CA TRP A 151 -1.48 -7.57 -4.52
C TRP A 151 -2.85 -6.86 -4.63
N SER A 152 -2.99 -5.69 -3.99
CA SER A 152 -4.24 -4.93 -4.02
C SER A 152 -4.54 -4.39 -5.42
N LEU A 153 -3.52 -3.91 -6.12
CA LEU A 153 -3.64 -3.45 -7.51
C LEU A 153 -4.04 -4.59 -8.45
N SER A 154 -3.43 -5.76 -8.29
CA SER A 154 -3.75 -6.96 -9.08
C SER A 154 -5.21 -7.39 -8.87
N LEU A 155 -5.66 -7.46 -7.61
CA LEU A 155 -7.04 -7.80 -7.28
C LEU A 155 -8.04 -6.76 -7.81
N GLN A 156 -7.74 -5.47 -7.64
CA GLN A 156 -8.56 -4.38 -8.18
C GLN A 156 -8.75 -4.53 -9.68
N GLU A 157 -7.68 -4.82 -10.44
CA GLU A 157 -7.75 -5.00 -11.88
C GLU A 157 -8.58 -6.21 -12.29
N LEU A 158 -8.43 -7.34 -11.58
CA LEU A 158 -9.24 -8.54 -11.83
C LEU A 158 -10.73 -8.28 -11.61
N VAL A 159 -11.09 -7.64 -10.50
CA VAL A 159 -12.50 -7.32 -10.17
C VAL A 159 -13.07 -6.31 -11.18
N ARG A 160 -12.32 -5.25 -11.48
CA ARG A 160 -12.72 -4.22 -12.45
C ARG A 160 -12.92 -4.81 -13.84
N SER A 161 -12.00 -5.65 -14.30
CA SER A 161 -12.09 -6.34 -15.59
C SER A 161 -13.29 -7.28 -15.66
N ALA A 162 -13.55 -8.04 -14.60
CA ALA A 162 -14.72 -8.90 -14.48
C ALA A 162 -16.03 -8.08 -14.53
N ALA A 163 -16.12 -7.01 -13.73
CA ALA A 163 -17.28 -6.13 -13.70
C ALA A 163 -17.55 -5.50 -15.08
N LEU A 164 -16.52 -4.98 -15.76
CA LEU A 164 -16.64 -4.41 -17.11
C LEU A 164 -17.05 -5.45 -18.17
N THR A 165 -16.52 -6.66 -18.08
CA THR A 165 -16.88 -7.75 -19.00
C THR A 165 -18.35 -8.16 -18.84
N HIS A 166 -18.83 -8.21 -17.61
CA HIS A 166 -20.22 -8.55 -17.30
C HIS A 166 -21.19 -7.38 -17.37
N TRP A 167 -20.68 -6.16 -17.46
CA TRP A 167 -21.46 -4.94 -17.65
C TRP A 167 -22.39 -5.00 -18.86
N GLU A 168 -21.90 -5.54 -19.98
CA GLU A 168 -22.68 -5.67 -21.21
C GLU A 168 -23.38 -7.04 -21.35
N SER A 169 -22.79 -8.08 -20.77
CA SER A 169 -23.28 -9.46 -20.94
C SER A 169 -24.28 -9.91 -19.88
N PHE A 170 -24.38 -9.18 -18.77
CA PHE A 170 -25.22 -9.50 -17.60
C PHE A 170 -24.94 -10.92 -17.09
N GLY A 171 -23.84 -11.07 -16.38
CA GLY A 171 -23.38 -12.38 -15.93
C GLY A 171 -22.57 -12.32 -14.65
N GLU A 172 -21.93 -13.44 -14.36
CA GLU A 172 -21.20 -13.68 -13.13
C GLU A 172 -19.75 -14.08 -13.43
N ALA A 173 -18.83 -13.58 -12.61
CA ALA A 173 -17.44 -13.98 -12.58
C ALA A 173 -17.02 -14.32 -11.14
N GLN A 174 -16.16 -15.33 -11.04
CA GLN A 174 -15.54 -15.79 -9.79
C GLN A 174 -14.04 -15.52 -9.85
N ILE A 175 -13.50 -14.96 -8.77
CA ILE A 175 -12.11 -14.53 -8.66
C ILE A 175 -11.53 -15.09 -7.36
N ASP A 176 -10.59 -16.01 -7.50
CA ASP A 176 -9.85 -16.57 -6.37
C ASP A 176 -8.92 -15.51 -5.79
N VAL A 177 -9.06 -15.22 -4.50
CA VAL A 177 -8.19 -14.29 -3.78
C VAL A 177 -7.07 -15.08 -3.14
N MET A 178 -5.89 -15.02 -3.74
CA MET A 178 -4.69 -15.69 -3.23
C MET A 178 -4.02 -14.88 -2.12
N HIS A 179 -3.32 -15.53 -1.20
CA HIS A 179 -2.53 -14.87 -0.17
C HIS A 179 -1.35 -14.10 -0.80
N PRO A 180 -1.06 -12.84 -0.41
CA PRO A 180 -0.03 -11.99 -1.04
C PRO A 180 1.39 -12.60 -1.04
N ILE A 181 1.77 -13.28 0.05
CA ILE A 181 3.07 -13.96 0.17
C ILE A 181 3.02 -15.45 -0.25
N ALA A 182 2.05 -16.21 0.28
CA ALA A 182 1.86 -17.62 -0.07
C ALA A 182 0.92 -17.74 -1.28
N THR A 183 1.41 -17.38 -2.47
CA THR A 183 0.58 -17.19 -3.68
C THR A 183 -0.18 -18.42 -4.17
N GLU A 184 0.14 -19.62 -3.68
CA GLU A 184 -0.58 -20.87 -3.96
C GLU A 184 -1.72 -21.15 -2.97
N LYS A 185 -1.89 -20.28 -1.97
CA LYS A 185 -2.90 -20.43 -0.93
C LYS A 185 -4.04 -19.43 -1.16
N GLU A 186 -5.21 -19.96 -1.46
CA GLU A 186 -6.45 -19.19 -1.51
C GLU A 186 -6.89 -18.78 -0.09
N ILE A 187 -7.35 -17.54 0.07
CA ILE A 187 -7.87 -16.99 1.34
C ILE A 187 -9.34 -16.59 1.25
N ALA A 188 -9.84 -16.25 0.06
CA ALA A 188 -11.23 -15.93 -0.18
C ALA A 188 -11.61 -16.14 -1.65
N LEU A 189 -12.91 -16.18 -1.92
CA LEU A 189 -13.50 -16.13 -3.25
C LEU A 189 -14.34 -14.87 -3.39
N VAL A 190 -14.06 -14.05 -4.41
CA VAL A 190 -14.87 -12.89 -4.78
C VAL A 190 -15.77 -13.28 -5.96
N THR A 191 -17.08 -13.08 -5.81
CA THR A 191 -18.03 -13.22 -6.93
C THR A 191 -18.56 -11.86 -7.32
N VAL A 192 -18.46 -11.52 -8.61
CA VAL A 192 -19.01 -10.30 -9.19
C VAL A 192 -20.15 -10.70 -10.11
N THR A 193 -21.36 -10.21 -9.82
CA THR A 193 -22.56 -10.47 -10.61
C THR A 193 -23.10 -9.13 -11.11
N VAL A 194 -23.41 -9.05 -12.40
CA VAL A 194 -24.15 -7.92 -12.97
C VAL A 194 -25.46 -8.45 -13.53
N ASP A 195 -26.55 -8.08 -12.88
CA ASP A 195 -27.90 -8.45 -13.28
C ASP A 195 -28.62 -7.27 -13.92
N ARG A 196 -29.56 -7.59 -14.81
CA ARG A 196 -30.43 -6.62 -15.46
C ARG A 196 -31.88 -7.03 -15.31
N GLU A 197 -32.68 -6.12 -14.80
CA GLU A 197 -34.12 -6.23 -14.79
C GLU A 197 -34.78 -5.09 -15.57
N THR A 198 -36.02 -5.31 -16.00
CA THR A 198 -36.84 -4.26 -16.62
C THR A 198 -38.18 -4.24 -15.90
N ILE A 199 -38.48 -3.12 -15.25
CA ILE A 199 -39.69 -2.90 -14.45
C ILE A 199 -40.37 -1.66 -15.01
N ASP A 200 -41.63 -1.78 -15.43
CA ASP A 200 -42.43 -0.67 -15.96
C ASP A 200 -41.72 0.16 -17.06
N ASP A 201 -41.07 -0.54 -18.01
CA ASP A 201 -40.24 0.02 -19.10
C ASP A 201 -38.94 0.72 -18.67
N GLU A 202 -38.61 0.71 -17.37
CA GLU A 202 -37.33 1.19 -16.83
C GLU A 202 -36.33 0.04 -16.69
N VAL A 203 -35.09 0.27 -17.15
CA VAL A 203 -34.00 -0.70 -17.01
C VAL A 203 -33.26 -0.44 -15.70
N LEU A 204 -33.22 -1.46 -14.86
CA LEU A 204 -32.44 -1.49 -13.63
C LEU A 204 -31.26 -2.43 -13.83
N LEU A 205 -30.08 -1.98 -13.44
CA LEU A 205 -28.91 -2.83 -13.30
C LEU A 205 -28.62 -3.01 -11.82
N GLU A 206 -28.33 -4.24 -11.39
CA GLU A 206 -27.82 -4.49 -10.05
C GLU A 206 -26.44 -5.12 -10.16
N ILE A 207 -25.47 -4.54 -9.46
CA ILE A 207 -24.17 -5.19 -9.27
C ILE A 207 -24.18 -5.80 -7.88
N LEU A 208 -23.80 -7.08 -7.79
CA LEU A 208 -23.55 -7.76 -6.54
C LEU A 208 -22.07 -8.15 -6.45
N ILE A 209 -21.47 -7.88 -5.31
CA ILE A 209 -20.12 -8.35 -4.96
C ILE A 209 -20.24 -9.17 -3.68
N SER A 210 -19.94 -10.46 -3.76
CA SER A 210 -19.88 -11.32 -2.59
C SER A 210 -18.44 -11.75 -2.30
N ILE A 211 -18.12 -11.88 -1.01
CA ILE A 211 -16.80 -12.30 -0.55
C ILE A 211 -16.97 -13.47 0.41
N GLU A 212 -16.57 -14.66 -0.04
CA GLU A 212 -16.57 -15.87 0.79
C GLU A 212 -15.18 -16.10 1.39
N CYS A 213 -15.09 -16.12 2.72
CA CYS A 213 -13.83 -16.39 3.42
C CYS A 213 -13.52 -17.89 3.41
N VAL A 214 -12.44 -18.27 2.72
CA VAL A 214 -11.96 -19.67 2.65
C VAL A 214 -11.01 -19.98 3.80
N ASP A 215 -10.18 -19.01 4.23
CA ASP A 215 -9.27 -19.16 5.36
C ASP A 215 -9.41 -18.03 6.39
N TYR A 216 -10.16 -18.34 7.45
CA TYR A 216 -10.41 -17.43 8.58
C TYR A 216 -9.15 -17.04 9.37
N ALA A 217 -8.03 -17.77 9.24
CA ALA A 217 -6.77 -17.36 9.85
C ALA A 217 -6.22 -16.07 9.24
N HIS A 218 -6.70 -15.67 8.06
CA HIS A 218 -6.29 -14.48 7.31
C HIS A 218 -7.43 -13.47 7.16
N LEU A 219 -8.41 -13.48 8.06
CA LEU A 219 -9.58 -12.60 8.00
C LEU A 219 -9.25 -11.11 7.77
N PRO A 220 -8.21 -10.50 8.38
CA PRO A 220 -7.85 -9.11 8.07
C PRO A 220 -7.49 -8.86 6.60
N LEU A 221 -6.86 -9.83 5.92
CA LEU A 221 -6.57 -9.73 4.48
C LEU A 221 -7.84 -9.90 3.65
N VAL A 222 -8.78 -10.74 4.09
CA VAL A 222 -10.09 -10.91 3.44
C VAL A 222 -10.94 -9.64 3.54
N GLN A 223 -10.96 -9.00 4.71
CA GLN A 223 -11.62 -7.70 4.91
C GLN A 223 -11.00 -6.60 4.04
N TRP A 224 -9.67 -6.62 3.88
CA TRP A 224 -9.00 -5.70 2.96
C TRP A 224 -9.35 -6.02 1.48
N ALA A 225 -9.40 -7.30 1.10
CA ALA A 225 -9.83 -7.74 -0.24
C ALA A 225 -11.25 -7.26 -0.58
N GLU A 226 -12.16 -7.30 0.39
CA GLU A 226 -13.53 -6.79 0.26
C GLU A 226 -13.53 -5.29 -0.08
N LEU A 227 -12.79 -4.46 0.67
CA LEU A 227 -12.68 -3.03 0.36
C LEU A 227 -12.07 -2.78 -1.03
N VAL A 228 -11.04 -3.55 -1.40
CA VAL A 228 -10.43 -3.47 -2.74
C VAL A 228 -11.44 -3.81 -3.82
N ALA A 229 -12.20 -4.90 -3.67
CA ALA A 229 -13.20 -5.34 -4.66
C ALA A 229 -14.33 -4.31 -4.85
N LEU A 230 -14.88 -3.79 -3.76
CA LEU A 230 -15.93 -2.78 -3.80
C LEU A 230 -15.45 -1.47 -4.47
N SER A 231 -14.28 -0.97 -4.04
CA SER A 231 -13.69 0.27 -4.58
C SER A 231 -13.24 0.13 -6.05
N ALA A 232 -13.01 -1.09 -6.55
CA ALA A 232 -12.71 -1.36 -7.95
C ALA A 232 -13.89 -1.07 -8.88
N VAL A 233 -15.13 -1.15 -8.36
CA VAL A 233 -16.36 -0.91 -9.11
C VAL A 233 -16.90 0.51 -8.87
N ASP A 234 -17.18 0.85 -7.62
CA ASP A 234 -17.65 2.18 -7.24
C ASP A 234 -17.05 2.63 -5.90
N ARG A 235 -16.37 3.77 -5.93
CA ARG A 235 -15.67 4.35 -4.77
C ARG A 235 -16.60 5.15 -3.86
N ARG A 236 -17.87 5.33 -4.24
CA ARG A 236 -18.87 6.03 -3.41
C ARG A 236 -19.39 5.08 -2.35
N GLU A 237 -18.76 5.10 -1.17
CA GLU A 237 -19.03 4.18 -0.05
C GLU A 237 -20.52 4.02 0.25
N GLN A 238 -21.25 5.14 0.33
CA GLN A 238 -22.66 5.19 0.71
C GLN A 238 -23.61 4.59 -0.33
N ARG A 239 -23.13 4.25 -1.54
CA ARG A 239 -23.93 3.57 -2.56
C ARG A 239 -24.04 2.07 -2.34
N TRP A 240 -23.09 1.47 -1.62
CA TRP A 240 -23.10 0.05 -1.34
C TRP A 240 -24.11 -0.27 -0.22
N ARG A 241 -25.00 -1.23 -0.50
CA ARG A 241 -25.86 -1.85 0.51
C ARG A 241 -25.26 -3.18 0.92
N SER A 242 -25.10 -3.42 2.21
CA SER A 242 -24.59 -4.70 2.71
C SER A 242 -25.73 -5.59 3.19
N LEU A 243 -25.84 -6.78 2.63
CA LEU A 243 -26.83 -7.79 2.97
C LEU A 243 -26.21 -9.20 2.89
N PRO A 244 -26.51 -10.10 3.84
CA PRO A 244 -26.09 -11.49 3.70
C PRO A 244 -27.01 -12.21 2.71
N ILE A 245 -26.44 -12.82 1.66
CA ILE A 245 -27.16 -13.73 0.76
C ILE A 245 -26.66 -15.14 1.01
N ALA A 246 -27.58 -16.05 1.38
CA ALA A 246 -27.26 -17.43 1.76
C ALA A 246 -26.17 -17.56 2.86
N GLY A 247 -26.01 -16.55 3.71
CA GLY A 247 -24.98 -16.52 4.76
C GLY A 247 -23.62 -15.96 4.32
N VAL A 248 -23.46 -15.60 3.05
CA VAL A 248 -22.26 -14.95 2.51
C VAL A 248 -22.43 -13.43 2.60
N PRO A 249 -21.42 -12.67 3.06
CA PRO A 249 -21.40 -11.22 2.93
C PRO A 249 -21.54 -10.81 1.46
N THR A 250 -22.60 -10.07 1.15
CA THR A 250 -22.86 -9.55 -0.20
C THR A 250 -23.13 -8.06 -0.13
N HIS A 251 -22.54 -7.34 -1.07
CA HIS A 251 -22.77 -5.92 -1.28
C HIS A 251 -23.49 -5.73 -2.59
N SER A 252 -24.53 -4.92 -2.60
CA SER A 252 -25.25 -4.62 -3.82
C SER A 252 -25.40 -3.13 -4.06
N GLN A 253 -25.44 -2.79 -5.34
CA GLN A 253 -25.74 -1.46 -5.84
C GLN A 253 -26.75 -1.58 -6.98
N VAL A 254 -27.94 -1.00 -6.77
CA VAL A 254 -28.95 -0.85 -7.82
C VAL A 254 -28.70 0.47 -8.55
N LEU A 255 -28.68 0.40 -9.88
CA LEU A 255 -28.31 1.46 -10.80
C LEU A 255 -29.44 1.72 -11.79
N GLU A 256 -29.74 3.00 -11.98
CA GLU A 256 -30.75 3.47 -12.92
C GLU A 256 -30.27 4.75 -13.61
N GLY A 257 -30.68 4.95 -14.86
CA GLY A 257 -30.39 6.17 -15.62
C GLY A 257 -28.91 6.60 -15.55
N MET A 258 -28.67 7.81 -15.02
CA MET A 258 -27.32 8.39 -14.94
C MET A 258 -26.36 7.64 -14.01
N ASP A 259 -26.86 6.84 -13.07
CA ASP A 259 -26.00 6.08 -12.15
C ASP A 259 -25.25 4.95 -12.89
N VAL A 260 -25.82 4.41 -13.98
CA VAL A 260 -25.17 3.45 -14.86
C VAL A 260 -23.91 4.06 -15.48
N ASP A 261 -24.04 5.23 -16.11
CA ASP A 261 -22.91 5.93 -16.74
C ASP A 261 -21.85 6.34 -15.70
N ALA A 262 -22.28 6.75 -14.50
CA ALA A 262 -21.38 7.15 -13.42
C ALA A 262 -20.52 5.98 -12.91
N VAL A 263 -21.09 4.79 -12.76
CA VAL A 263 -20.34 3.59 -12.34
C VAL A 263 -19.42 3.10 -13.45
N ALA A 264 -19.88 3.07 -14.70
CA ALA A 264 -19.03 2.77 -15.85
C ALA A 264 -17.83 3.73 -15.93
N TYR A 265 -18.07 5.03 -15.69
CA TYR A 265 -17.02 6.03 -15.60
C TYR A 265 -16.08 5.77 -14.43
N SER A 266 -16.60 5.47 -13.23
CA SER A 266 -15.79 5.12 -12.05
C SER A 266 -14.82 3.97 -12.34
N MET A 267 -15.30 2.88 -12.95
CA MET A 267 -14.48 1.73 -13.36
C MET A 267 -13.44 2.05 -14.43
N SER A 268 -13.58 3.17 -15.14
CA SER A 268 -12.62 3.63 -16.16
C SER A 268 -11.48 4.48 -15.60
N GLN A 269 -11.58 4.96 -14.36
CA GLN A 269 -10.59 5.83 -13.75
C GLN A 269 -9.53 5.04 -12.99
N GLU A 270 -8.29 5.53 -12.99
CA GLU A 270 -7.26 5.04 -12.08
C GLU A 270 -7.64 5.38 -10.63
N ALA A 271 -7.51 4.41 -9.74
CA ALA A 271 -7.90 4.55 -8.34
C ALA A 271 -6.92 3.83 -7.42
N ILE A 272 -6.72 4.39 -6.23
CA ILE A 272 -5.98 3.73 -5.15
C ILE A 272 -6.86 2.59 -4.61
N PRO A 273 -6.38 1.32 -4.60
CA PRO A 273 -7.14 0.20 -4.07
C PRO A 273 -7.61 0.42 -2.64
N GLY A 274 -8.88 0.09 -2.37
CA GLY A 274 -9.48 0.21 -1.04
C GLY A 274 -9.83 1.64 -0.62
N LEU A 275 -9.56 2.65 -1.45
CA LEU A 275 -9.88 4.05 -1.15
C LEU A 275 -11.30 4.41 -1.60
N PHE A 276 -12.11 4.86 -0.65
CA PHE A 276 -13.47 5.36 -0.89
C PHE A 276 -13.56 6.89 -0.80
N GLU A 277 -14.48 7.44 -1.58
CA GLU A 277 -14.94 8.82 -1.47
C GLU A 277 -15.77 9.02 -0.21
N LEU A 278 -15.63 10.19 0.41
CA LEU A 278 -16.39 10.54 1.60
C LEU A 278 -17.87 10.69 1.28
N GLY A 279 -18.71 10.42 2.28
CA GLY A 279 -20.16 10.54 2.15
C GLY A 279 -20.61 11.98 1.95
N ASP A 280 -21.67 12.14 1.15
CA ASP A 280 -22.35 13.42 0.92
C ASP A 280 -23.74 13.46 1.57
N THR A 281 -24.17 12.38 2.22
CA THR A 281 -25.50 12.22 2.77
C THR A 281 -25.46 11.71 4.21
N ALA A 282 -26.31 12.27 5.09
CA ALA A 282 -26.47 11.82 6.47
C ALA A 282 -27.47 10.67 6.58
N HIS A 283 -27.00 9.51 7.04
CA HIS A 283 -27.82 8.32 7.25
C HIS A 283 -28.19 8.14 8.73
N PHE A 284 -29.34 7.52 9.00
CA PHE A 284 -29.72 7.17 10.36
C PHE A 284 -29.10 5.82 10.71
N ALA A 285 -28.40 5.73 11.84
CA ALA A 285 -27.81 4.51 12.35
C ALA A 285 -28.01 4.43 13.87
N HIS A 286 -27.90 3.23 14.43
CA HIS A 286 -28.07 3.03 15.86
C HIS A 286 -26.98 3.76 16.64
N THR A 287 -27.35 4.64 17.58
CA THR A 287 -26.43 5.49 18.34
C THR A 287 -25.35 4.71 19.09
N GLY A 288 -25.70 3.53 19.62
CA GLY A 288 -24.76 2.65 20.30
C GLY A 288 -23.64 2.10 19.39
N ARG A 289 -23.86 2.00 18.08
CA ARG A 289 -22.82 1.58 17.12
C ARG A 289 -22.00 2.75 16.60
N LEU A 290 -22.59 3.95 16.54
CA LEU A 290 -21.90 5.13 16.01
C LEU A 290 -20.68 5.53 16.85
N VAL A 291 -20.78 5.54 18.19
CA VAL A 291 -19.68 6.02 19.03
C VAL A 291 -18.42 5.16 18.90
N GLU A 292 -18.58 3.83 18.95
CA GLU A 292 -17.49 2.87 18.82
C GLU A 292 -16.90 2.90 17.41
N SER A 293 -17.75 2.85 16.39
CA SER A 293 -17.33 2.90 14.99
C SER A 293 -16.66 4.22 14.58
N ILE A 294 -17.00 5.36 15.19
CA ILE A 294 -16.29 6.64 15.01
C ILE A 294 -14.84 6.54 15.54
N ILE A 295 -14.64 5.88 16.69
CA ILE A 295 -13.33 5.77 17.34
C ILE A 295 -12.45 4.74 16.64
N GLU A 296 -13.03 3.61 16.28
CA GLU A 296 -12.32 2.46 15.70
C GLU A 296 -12.18 2.54 14.18
N GLY A 297 -12.92 3.45 13.53
CA GLY A 297 -12.94 3.59 12.08
C GLY A 297 -13.66 2.43 11.38
N GLU A 298 -14.57 1.76 12.09
CA GLU A 298 -15.36 0.66 11.55
C GLU A 298 -16.59 1.14 10.77
N GLY A 299 -17.01 0.38 9.76
CA GLY A 299 -18.21 0.71 9.00
C GLY A 299 -19.49 0.38 9.78
N VAL A 300 -20.47 1.26 9.69
CA VAL A 300 -21.82 1.07 10.25
C VAL A 300 -22.84 0.84 9.15
N LYS A 301 -23.80 -0.03 9.42
CA LYS A 301 -25.00 -0.19 8.59
C LYS A 301 -26.06 0.82 8.99
N SER A 302 -26.50 1.62 8.03
CA SER A 302 -27.63 2.56 8.19
C SER A 302 -28.99 1.87 8.16
N LEU A 303 -30.02 2.63 8.56
CA LEU A 303 -31.43 2.25 8.51
C LEU A 303 -31.90 1.89 7.10
N CYS A 304 -31.41 2.59 6.07
CA CYS A 304 -31.72 2.27 4.67
C CYS A 304 -30.83 1.17 4.07
N GLY A 305 -29.93 0.58 4.85
CA GLY A 305 -29.05 -0.51 4.44
C GLY A 305 -27.72 -0.07 3.82
N ALA A 306 -27.50 1.22 3.58
CA ALA A 306 -26.21 1.75 3.15
C ALA A 306 -25.14 1.50 4.21
N PHE A 307 -23.95 1.09 3.79
CA PHE A 307 -22.79 0.88 4.64
C PHE A 307 -21.83 2.07 4.54
N PHE A 308 -21.35 2.58 5.68
CA PHE A 308 -20.41 3.70 5.69
C PHE A 308 -19.61 3.77 6.99
N VAL A 309 -18.37 4.25 6.96
CA VAL A 309 -17.62 4.62 8.16
C VAL A 309 -18.00 6.05 8.58
N PRO A 310 -18.48 6.29 9.81
CA PRO A 310 -18.91 7.61 10.27
C PRO A 310 -17.70 8.52 10.54
N ARG A 311 -17.13 9.11 9.48
CA ARG A 311 -15.89 9.93 9.52
C ARG A 311 -16.14 11.44 9.48
N GLN A 312 -17.38 11.86 9.28
CA GLN A 312 -17.76 13.24 9.03
C GLN A 312 -18.80 13.73 10.04
N ASP A 313 -18.82 15.04 10.27
CA ASP A 313 -19.94 15.66 10.96
C ASP A 313 -21.18 15.60 10.06
N HIS A 314 -22.22 14.93 10.56
CA HIS A 314 -23.48 14.73 9.85
C HIS A 314 -24.37 15.97 9.84
N GLN A 315 -24.09 16.99 10.66
CA GLN A 315 -24.95 18.18 10.79
C GLN A 315 -25.04 18.99 9.50
N ASP A 316 -23.97 19.02 8.71
CA ASP A 316 -23.88 19.80 7.47
C ASP A 316 -24.30 19.01 6.22
N LEU A 317 -24.67 17.73 6.37
CA LEU A 317 -25.06 16.86 5.26
C LEU A 317 -26.59 16.78 5.12
N PRO A 318 -27.12 16.74 3.87
CA PRO A 318 -28.52 16.45 3.63
C PRO A 318 -28.90 15.08 4.21
N LYS A 319 -30.08 14.99 4.84
CA LYS A 319 -30.57 13.71 5.38
C LYS A 319 -31.00 12.77 4.26
N CYS A 320 -30.61 11.50 4.39
CA CYS A 320 -31.04 10.44 3.48
C CYS A 320 -32.59 10.38 3.44
N PRO A 321 -33.21 10.54 2.26
CA PRO A 321 -34.67 10.54 2.14
C PRO A 321 -35.27 9.19 2.53
N HIS A 322 -34.58 8.08 2.23
CA HIS A 322 -35.05 6.73 2.60
C HIS A 322 -35.00 6.50 4.11
N CYS A 323 -33.92 6.90 4.78
CA CYS A 323 -33.84 6.83 6.25
C CYS A 323 -34.94 7.67 6.90
N THR A 324 -35.21 8.87 6.35
CA THR A 324 -36.27 9.75 6.85
C THR A 324 -37.64 9.11 6.68
N ALA A 325 -37.94 8.53 5.52
CA ALA A 325 -39.20 7.85 5.25
C ALA A 325 -39.43 6.65 6.18
N ILE A 326 -38.42 5.77 6.34
CA ILE A 326 -38.51 4.61 7.23
C ILE A 326 -38.69 5.06 8.68
N HIS A 327 -37.90 6.04 9.14
CA HIS A 327 -38.00 6.54 10.51
C HIS A 327 -39.36 7.15 10.81
N ASN A 328 -39.91 7.94 9.88
CA ASN A 328 -41.25 8.52 10.04
C ASN A 328 -42.31 7.42 10.12
N ALA A 329 -42.24 6.40 9.25
CA ALA A 329 -43.18 5.28 9.26
C ALA A 329 -43.09 4.40 10.53
N MET A 330 -41.96 4.42 11.23
CA MET A 330 -41.77 3.71 12.51
C MET A 330 -42.05 4.56 13.74
N SER A 331 -42.31 5.86 13.56
CA SER A 331 -42.60 6.81 14.64
C SER A 331 -44.11 7.05 14.84
N ASP A 332 -44.94 6.46 13.98
CA ASP A 332 -46.42 6.39 14.09
C ASP A 332 -46.86 5.10 14.82
#